data_AF-A0A9D8VTN9-F1
#
_entry.id   AF-A0A9D8VTN9-F1
#
_cell.length_a   1.000
_cell.length_b   1.000
_cell.length_c   1.000
_cell.angle_alpha   90.00
_cell.angle_beta   90.00
_cell.angle_gamma   90.00
#
_symmetry.space_group_name_H-M   'P 1'
#
loop_
_entity.id
_entity.type
_entity.pdbx_description
1 polymer ?
#
loop_
_entity_poly.entity_id
_entity_poly.type
_entity_poly.pdbx_seq_one_letter_code
_entity_poly.pdbx_strand_id
1 'polypeptide(L)'
;MTSHRKLPEALTAYRIGDPAGEYPVFSVEGARRVQGRWHQVGDRVIYASLHYSTAMLEKLVHWNGALPPNQHFIEIVIPAGLSYEMVTPDILPDWYKHSGEAARRFARGWYDEARSVVLLVPSVVARIEQNVIVNADHAEFSAIKPGLEAPVWWDERLFA
;
A
#
# COMPACT_ATOMS: atom_id res chain seq x y z
N MET A 1 -23.50 13.76 -3.79
CA MET A 1 -23.26 12.31 -3.65
C MET A 1 -22.20 11.93 -4.66
N THR A 2 -20.94 11.91 -4.25
CA THR A 2 -19.82 11.43 -5.07
C THR A 2 -20.04 9.93 -5.26
N SER A 3 -20.43 9.51 -6.46
CA SER A 3 -20.57 8.09 -6.77
C SER A 3 -19.17 7.47 -6.81
N HIS A 4 -18.70 6.98 -5.67
CA HIS A 4 -17.43 6.28 -5.58
C HIS A 4 -17.47 5.03 -6.46
N ARG A 5 -16.40 4.82 -7.24
CA ARG A 5 -16.32 3.64 -8.12
C ARG A 5 -16.29 2.39 -7.25
N LYS A 6 -16.90 1.32 -7.72
CA LYS A 6 -16.90 0.01 -7.03
C LYS A 6 -16.05 -0.96 -7.81
N LEU A 7 -15.26 -1.76 -7.11
CA LEU A 7 -14.44 -2.80 -7.74
C LEU A 7 -15.35 -3.79 -8.48
N PRO A 8 -15.15 -4.01 -9.80
CA PRO A 8 -15.99 -4.94 -10.56
C PRO A 8 -15.68 -6.41 -10.22
N GLU A 9 -14.46 -6.67 -9.77
CA GLU A 9 -13.95 -7.97 -9.36
C GLU A 9 -13.06 -7.83 -8.12
N ALA A 10 -12.77 -8.94 -7.45
CA ALA A 10 -11.87 -8.92 -6.31
C ALA A 10 -10.43 -8.63 -6.77
N LEU A 11 -9.68 -7.90 -5.96
CA LEU A 11 -8.25 -7.68 -6.15
C LEU A 11 -7.46 -8.46 -5.12
N THR A 12 -6.29 -8.96 -5.51
CA THR A 12 -5.28 -9.47 -4.60
C THR A 12 -4.15 -8.46 -4.51
N ALA A 13 -3.80 -8.05 -3.30
CA ALA A 13 -2.65 -7.21 -3.03
C ALA A 13 -1.66 -7.94 -2.13
N TYR A 14 -0.38 -7.58 -2.23
CA TYR A 14 0.72 -8.20 -1.52
C TYR A 14 1.37 -7.19 -0.59
N ARG A 15 1.64 -7.59 0.64
CA ARG A 15 2.40 -6.79 1.59
C ARG A 15 3.47 -7.66 2.22
N ILE A 16 4.67 -7.10 2.35
CA ILE A 16 5.82 -7.75 3.00
C ILE A 16 6.09 -7.06 4.35
N GLY A 17 6.40 -7.85 5.37
CA GLY A 17 6.82 -7.38 6.68
C GLY A 17 7.56 -8.45 7.47
N ASP A 18 8.02 -8.09 8.66
CA ASP A 18 8.61 -9.02 9.62
C ASP A 18 7.53 -9.46 10.62
N PRO A 19 7.14 -10.75 10.66
CA PRO A 19 6.15 -11.24 11.62
C PRO A 19 6.66 -11.25 13.06
N ALA A 20 7.99 -11.18 13.27
CA ALA A 20 8.60 -10.96 14.58
C ALA A 20 8.87 -9.47 14.87
N GLY A 21 8.43 -8.57 13.99
CA GLY A 21 8.55 -7.12 14.18
C GLY A 21 7.66 -6.58 15.30
N GLU A 22 7.80 -5.28 15.59
CA GLU A 22 7.03 -4.59 16.64
C GLU A 22 5.51 -4.68 16.44
N TYR A 23 5.07 -4.81 15.18
CA TYR A 23 3.67 -4.87 14.80
C TYR A 23 3.41 -6.02 13.83
N PRO A 24 2.21 -6.64 13.87
CA PRO A 24 1.80 -7.63 12.88
C PRO A 24 1.95 -7.10 11.45
N VAL A 25 2.21 -7.99 10.48
CA VAL A 25 2.38 -7.58 9.07
C VAL A 25 1.17 -6.79 8.57
N PHE A 26 -0.05 -7.26 8.87
CA PHE A 26 -1.29 -6.53 8.61
C PHE A 26 -1.66 -5.56 9.74
N SER A 27 -0.89 -4.47 9.87
CA SER A 27 -1.11 -3.41 10.86
C SER A 27 -0.96 -2.01 10.27
N VAL A 28 -1.72 -1.07 10.83
CA VAL A 28 -1.65 0.37 10.53
C VAL A 28 -0.56 1.09 11.32
N GLU A 29 -0.04 0.51 12.40
CA GLU A 29 0.79 1.24 13.37
C GLU A 29 2.11 1.74 12.76
N GLY A 30 2.68 1.01 11.80
CA GLY A 30 3.87 1.46 11.08
C GLY A 30 3.63 2.75 10.30
N ALA A 31 2.56 2.81 9.49
CA ALA A 31 2.19 3.98 8.71
C ALA A 31 1.70 5.13 9.62
N ARG A 32 0.93 4.82 10.66
CA ARG A 32 0.39 5.83 11.58
C ARG A 32 1.48 6.68 12.24
N ARG A 33 2.67 6.13 12.45
CA ARG A 33 3.77 6.79 13.19
C ARG A 33 4.71 7.61 12.30
N VAL A 34 4.78 7.29 11.01
CA VAL A 34 5.74 7.90 10.08
C VAL A 34 5.04 8.20 8.77
N GLN A 35 5.08 9.46 8.32
CA GLN A 35 4.53 9.81 7.02
C GLN A 35 5.18 9.03 5.88
N GLY A 36 4.36 8.59 4.92
CA GLY A 36 4.80 8.01 3.66
C GLY A 36 4.43 8.88 2.49
N ARG A 37 4.58 8.37 1.26
CA ARG A 37 4.25 9.14 0.05
C ARG A 37 2.76 9.44 -0.09
N TRP A 38 1.90 8.55 0.40
CA TRP A 38 0.44 8.60 0.20
C TRP A 38 -0.33 8.61 1.53
N HIS A 39 0.27 9.15 2.60
CA HIS A 39 -0.41 9.41 3.87
C HIS A 39 0.41 10.37 4.74
N GLN A 40 -0.23 10.98 5.73
CA GLN A 40 0.43 11.79 6.76
C GLN A 40 0.56 11.02 8.08
N VAL A 41 1.40 11.52 8.99
CA VAL A 41 1.48 11.01 10.35
C VAL A 41 0.09 11.08 10.99
N GLY A 42 -0.33 10.00 11.64
CA GLY A 42 -1.63 9.86 12.27
C GLY A 42 -2.66 9.11 11.42
N ASP A 43 -2.52 9.10 10.09
CA ASP A 43 -3.44 8.38 9.20
C ASP A 43 -3.32 6.86 9.40
N ARG A 44 -4.45 6.19 9.58
CA ARG A 44 -4.54 4.75 9.80
C ARG A 44 -4.69 4.04 8.47
N VAL A 45 -3.58 3.83 7.77
CA VAL A 45 -3.55 3.22 6.44
C VAL A 45 -2.69 1.95 6.37
N ILE A 46 -3.02 1.08 5.41
CA ILE A 46 -2.21 -0.10 5.08
C ILE A 46 -1.70 0.04 3.64
N TYR A 47 -0.39 -0.10 3.47
CA TYR A 47 0.28 -0.16 2.17
C TYR A 47 0.44 -1.60 1.70
N ALA A 48 0.14 -1.83 0.43
CA ALA A 48 0.37 -3.07 -0.31
C ALA A 48 0.66 -2.76 -1.79
N SER A 49 0.96 -3.78 -2.58
CA SER A 49 1.15 -3.69 -4.04
C SER A 49 0.26 -4.68 -4.77
N LEU A 50 -0.23 -4.37 -5.96
CA LEU A 50 -1.05 -5.35 -6.74
C LEU A 50 -0.24 -6.55 -7.20
N HIS A 51 1.08 -6.42 -7.31
CA HIS A 51 1.99 -7.49 -7.67
C HIS A 51 3.00 -7.77 -6.56
N TYR A 52 3.24 -9.06 -6.32
CA TYR A 52 4.24 -9.53 -5.36
C TYR A 52 5.64 -8.99 -5.68
N SER A 53 6.03 -8.99 -6.96
CA SER A 53 7.30 -8.44 -7.43
C SER A 53 7.45 -6.95 -7.09
N THR A 54 6.38 -6.15 -7.22
CA THR A 54 6.39 -4.73 -6.82
C THR A 54 6.55 -4.58 -5.31
N ALA A 55 5.88 -5.42 -4.50
CA ALA A 55 6.08 -5.41 -3.06
C ALA A 55 7.54 -5.72 -2.67
N MET A 56 8.17 -6.67 -3.37
CA MET A 56 9.60 -6.96 -3.20
C MET A 56 10.49 -5.76 -3.59
N LEU A 57 10.21 -5.10 -4.71
CA LEU A 57 10.97 -3.92 -5.16
C LEU A 57 10.86 -2.74 -4.17
N GLU A 58 9.66 -2.47 -3.64
CA GLU A 58 9.46 -1.43 -2.62
C GLU A 58 10.28 -1.72 -1.35
N LYS A 59 10.38 -3.00 -0.97
CA LYS A 59 11.21 -3.44 0.15
C LYS A 59 12.71 -3.26 -0.10
N LEU A 60 13.19 -3.68 -1.28
CA LEU A 60 14.59 -3.50 -1.66
C LEU A 60 15.00 -2.02 -1.63
N VAL A 61 14.17 -1.13 -2.17
CA VAL A 61 14.44 0.31 -2.14
C VAL A 61 14.42 0.86 -0.71
N HIS A 62 13.45 0.44 0.12
CA HIS A 62 13.33 0.92 1.49
C HIS A 62 14.54 0.57 2.36
N TRP A 63 15.11 -0.62 2.18
CA TRP A 63 16.30 -1.06 2.91
C TRP A 63 17.62 -0.74 2.20
N ASN A 64 17.59 0.12 1.17
CA ASN A 64 18.78 0.49 0.40
C ASN A 64 19.55 -0.75 -0.11
N GLY A 65 18.79 -1.77 -0.55
CA GLY A 65 19.35 -3.03 -1.00
C GLY A 65 19.92 -3.91 0.12
N ALA A 66 19.58 -3.71 1.39
CA ALA A 66 19.88 -4.66 2.46
C ALA A 66 18.70 -5.58 2.71
N LEU A 67 18.96 -6.87 2.99
CA LEU A 67 17.90 -7.79 3.34
C LEU A 67 17.63 -7.76 4.85
N PRO A 68 16.46 -7.31 5.31
CA PRO A 68 16.10 -7.53 6.70
C PRO A 68 15.81 -9.02 6.93
N PRO A 69 16.18 -9.56 8.10
CA PRO A 69 15.88 -10.94 8.42
C PRO A 69 14.36 -11.18 8.47
N ASN A 70 13.96 -12.44 8.32
CA ASN A 70 12.61 -12.92 8.61
C ASN A 70 11.46 -12.30 7.79
N GLN A 71 11.68 -11.87 6.56
CA GLN A 71 10.59 -11.31 5.75
C GLN A 71 9.55 -12.35 5.36
N HIS A 72 8.29 -12.02 5.63
CA HIS A 72 7.12 -12.76 5.18
C HIS A 72 6.21 -11.85 4.37
N PHE A 73 5.52 -12.43 3.40
CA PHE A 73 4.44 -11.77 2.69
C PHE A 73 3.09 -12.26 3.17
N ILE A 74 2.10 -11.39 3.04
CA ILE A 74 0.68 -11.74 3.12
C ILE A 74 0.02 -11.38 1.79
N GLU A 75 -0.93 -12.21 1.38
CA GLU A 75 -1.94 -11.85 0.39
C GLU A 75 -3.10 -11.15 1.09
N ILE A 76 -3.58 -10.05 0.52
CA ILE A 76 -4.70 -9.29 1.03
C ILE A 76 -5.76 -9.34 -0.06
N VAL A 77 -6.85 -10.04 0.22
CA VAL A 77 -8.00 -10.11 -0.68
C VAL A 77 -8.89 -8.90 -0.42
N ILE A 78 -9.13 -8.12 -1.47
CA ILE A 78 -10.01 -6.97 -1.48
C ILE A 78 -11.24 -7.36 -2.32
N PRO A 79 -12.38 -7.65 -1.68
CA PRO A 79 -13.56 -8.13 -2.39
C PRO A 79 -14.08 -7.17 -3.48
N ALA A 80 -14.76 -7.73 -4.47
CA ALA A 80 -15.57 -6.94 -5.41
C ALA A 80 -16.63 -6.12 -4.66
N GLY A 81 -17.04 -4.99 -5.24
CA GLY A 81 -18.07 -4.11 -4.67
C GLY A 81 -17.56 -3.11 -3.62
N LEU A 82 -16.30 -3.21 -3.18
CA LEU A 82 -15.69 -2.20 -2.33
C LEU A 82 -15.39 -0.91 -3.10
N SER A 83 -15.48 0.23 -2.40
CA SER A 83 -15.18 1.53 -3.03
C SER A 83 -13.69 1.68 -3.33
N TYR A 84 -13.39 2.27 -4.48
CA TYR A 84 -12.03 2.63 -4.83
C TYR A 84 -11.92 3.98 -5.55
N GLU A 85 -10.75 4.58 -5.43
CA GLU A 85 -10.29 5.73 -6.19
C GLU A 85 -8.93 5.40 -6.81
N MET A 86 -8.62 5.98 -7.97
CA MET A 86 -7.37 5.72 -8.67
C MET A 86 -6.69 7.03 -9.02
N VAL A 87 -5.42 7.13 -8.65
CA VAL A 87 -4.53 8.20 -9.08
C VAL A 87 -3.77 7.73 -10.31
N THR A 88 -3.72 8.58 -11.33
CA THR A 88 -2.91 8.37 -12.53
C THR A 88 -1.92 9.54 -12.69
N PRO A 89 -0.82 9.36 -13.43
CA PRO A 89 0.16 10.42 -13.65
C PRO A 89 -0.41 11.69 -14.29
N ASP A 90 -1.46 11.57 -15.09
CA ASP A 90 -2.19 12.69 -15.70
C ASP A 90 -3.08 13.45 -14.71
N ILE A 91 -3.66 12.77 -13.71
CA ILE A 91 -4.50 13.39 -12.68
C ILE A 91 -3.66 14.14 -11.63
N LEU A 92 -2.50 13.59 -11.27
CA LEU A 92 -1.66 14.16 -10.22
C LEU A 92 -0.23 14.34 -10.70
N PRO A 93 0.14 15.48 -11.32
CA PRO A 93 1.53 15.75 -11.65
C PRO A 93 2.41 15.75 -10.39
N ASP A 94 3.72 15.53 -10.57
CA ASP A 94 4.72 15.57 -9.49
C ASP A 94 4.55 14.54 -8.35
N TRP A 95 3.59 13.62 -8.45
CA TRP A 95 3.35 12.54 -7.48
C TRP A 95 4.61 11.75 -7.10
N TYR A 96 5.56 11.69 -8.03
CA TYR A 96 6.78 10.92 -7.94
C TYR A 96 7.98 11.63 -7.34
N LYS A 97 7.92 12.96 -7.14
CA LYS A 97 9.05 13.73 -6.62
C LYS A 97 9.49 13.20 -5.26
N HIS A 98 10.79 13.28 -4.95
CA HIS A 98 11.33 12.77 -3.68
C HIS A 98 10.63 13.36 -2.45
N SER A 99 10.19 14.64 -2.51
CA SER A 99 9.44 15.26 -1.42
C SER A 99 8.12 14.54 -1.09
N GLY A 100 7.47 13.90 -2.07
CA GLY A 100 6.17 13.26 -1.91
C GLY A 100 5.03 14.20 -1.50
N GLU A 101 5.22 15.51 -1.64
CA GLU A 101 4.26 16.52 -1.14
C GLU A 101 2.92 16.47 -1.90
N ALA A 102 2.98 16.43 -3.25
CA ALA A 102 1.78 16.35 -4.09
C ALA A 102 0.95 15.09 -3.77
N ALA A 103 1.61 13.94 -3.68
CA ALA A 103 0.99 12.65 -3.35
C ALA A 103 0.39 12.65 -1.93
N ARG A 104 1.11 13.18 -0.93
CA ARG A 104 0.59 13.28 0.45
C ARG A 104 -0.60 14.22 0.56
N ARG A 105 -0.57 15.37 -0.11
CA ARG A 105 -1.69 16.33 -0.11
C ARG A 105 -2.94 15.70 -0.70
N PHE A 106 -2.80 15.02 -1.84
CA PHE A 106 -3.90 14.31 -2.48
C PHE A 106 -4.49 13.23 -1.55
N ALA A 107 -3.62 12.37 -1.02
CA ALA A 107 -4.03 11.27 -0.15
C ALA A 107 -4.65 11.76 1.17
N ARG A 108 -4.20 12.91 1.68
CA ARG A 108 -4.80 13.50 2.88
C ARG A 108 -6.25 13.89 2.66
N GLY A 109 -6.56 14.56 1.55
CA GLY A 109 -7.95 14.87 1.20
C GLY A 109 -8.80 13.62 1.00
N TRP A 110 -8.24 12.60 0.33
CA TRP A 110 -8.90 11.30 0.17
C TRP A 110 -9.24 10.64 1.51
N TYR A 111 -8.29 10.67 2.47
CA TYR A 111 -8.45 10.10 3.79
C TYR A 111 -9.49 10.84 4.63
N ASP A 112 -9.38 12.17 4.71
CA ASP A 112 -10.25 13.03 5.53
C ASP A 112 -11.71 12.99 5.09
N GLU A 113 -11.94 12.96 3.78
CA GLU A 113 -13.28 12.88 3.20
C GLU A 113 -13.80 11.43 3.18
N ALA A 114 -13.00 10.46 3.61
CA ALA A 114 -13.29 9.03 3.54
C ALA A 114 -13.85 8.60 2.17
N ARG A 115 -13.23 9.10 1.07
CA ARG A 115 -13.79 8.93 -0.29
C ARG A 115 -13.85 7.48 -0.73
N SER A 116 -12.95 6.62 -0.29
CA SER A 116 -13.06 5.20 -0.54
C SER A 116 -12.23 4.40 0.46
N VAL A 117 -12.51 3.10 0.56
CA VAL A 117 -11.66 2.19 1.34
C VAL A 117 -10.34 1.92 0.67
N VAL A 118 -10.29 1.94 -0.67
CA VAL A 118 -9.09 1.67 -1.47
C VAL A 118 -8.69 2.89 -2.29
N LEU A 119 -7.41 3.22 -2.26
CA LEU A 119 -6.78 4.15 -3.19
C LEU A 119 -5.69 3.41 -3.97
N LEU A 120 -5.90 3.27 -5.28
CA LEU A 120 -4.90 2.75 -6.22
C LEU A 120 -3.99 3.88 -6.64
N VAL A 121 -2.68 3.69 -6.46
CA VAL A 121 -1.67 4.71 -6.73
C VAL A 121 -0.52 4.13 -7.54
N PRO A 122 0.13 4.90 -8.42
CA PRO A 122 1.25 4.38 -9.18
C PRO A 122 2.46 4.12 -8.27
N SER A 123 3.22 3.05 -8.54
CA SER A 123 4.47 2.76 -7.82
C SER A 123 5.60 3.65 -8.35
N VAL A 124 6.40 4.22 -7.45
CA VAL A 124 7.59 4.99 -7.83
C VAL A 124 8.68 4.08 -8.38
N VAL A 125 8.80 2.89 -7.79
CA VAL A 125 9.86 1.93 -8.11
C VAL A 125 9.54 1.18 -9.41
N ALA A 126 8.27 0.86 -9.66
CA ALA A 126 7.80 0.23 -10.90
C ALA A 126 6.68 1.08 -11.53
N ARG A 127 7.03 2.03 -12.40
CA ARG A 127 6.11 3.08 -12.89
C ARG A 127 4.86 2.60 -13.62
N ILE A 128 4.90 1.39 -14.17
CA ILE A 128 3.75 0.76 -14.86
C ILE A 128 2.79 0.14 -13.83
N GLU A 129 3.29 -0.21 -12.66
CA GLU A 129 2.59 -0.96 -11.62
C GLU A 129 1.90 -0.05 -10.61
N GLN A 130 0.94 -0.63 -9.87
CA GLN A 130 0.17 0.07 -8.85
C GLN A 130 0.41 -0.49 -7.46
N ASN A 131 0.51 0.44 -6.51
CA ASN A 131 0.37 0.19 -5.09
C ASN A 131 -1.08 0.43 -4.65
N VAL A 132 -1.42 -0.16 -3.52
CA VAL A 132 -2.73 -0.08 -2.88
C VAL A 132 -2.58 0.56 -1.51
N ILE A 133 -3.33 1.62 -1.26
CA ILE A 133 -3.48 2.22 0.06
C ILE A 133 -4.88 1.90 0.56
N VAL A 134 -4.97 1.25 1.71
CA VAL A 134 -6.26 0.91 2.35
C VAL A 134 -6.50 1.84 3.52
N ASN A 135 -7.64 2.52 3.55
CA ASN A 135 -8.08 3.34 4.68
C ASN A 135 -8.73 2.44 5.73
N ALA A 136 -8.07 2.27 6.89
CA ALA A 136 -8.57 1.40 7.95
C ALA A 136 -9.71 2.01 8.77
N ASP A 137 -9.93 3.32 8.68
CA ASP A 137 -11.03 4.01 9.34
C ASP A 137 -12.30 4.07 8.47
N HIS A 138 -12.22 3.65 7.21
CA HIS A 138 -13.38 3.58 6.31
C HIS A 138 -14.33 2.44 6.71
N ALA A 139 -15.64 2.66 6.64
CA ALA A 139 -16.66 1.69 7.09
C ALA A 139 -16.56 0.31 6.39
N GLU A 140 -16.13 0.32 5.13
CA GLU A 140 -15.94 -0.91 4.33
C GLU A 140 -14.66 -1.70 4.66
N PHE A 141 -13.74 -1.16 5.47
CA PHE A 141 -12.46 -1.81 5.80
C PHE A 141 -12.64 -3.20 6.41
N SER A 142 -13.72 -3.39 7.18
CA SER A 142 -14.03 -4.66 7.84
C SER A 142 -14.15 -5.86 6.89
N ALA A 143 -14.42 -5.62 5.60
CA ALA A 143 -14.51 -6.64 4.55
C ALA A 143 -13.14 -7.10 4.03
N ILE A 144 -12.06 -6.35 4.26
CA ILE A 144 -10.70 -6.67 3.81
C ILE A 144 -10.04 -7.55 4.87
N LYS A 145 -9.52 -8.71 4.45
CA LYS A 145 -8.86 -9.67 5.34
C LYS A 145 -7.48 -10.06 4.81
N PRO A 146 -6.46 -10.14 5.68
CA PRO A 146 -5.18 -10.72 5.31
C PRO A 146 -5.28 -12.25 5.26
N GLY A 147 -4.51 -12.85 4.37
CA GLY A 147 -4.17 -14.26 4.38
C GLY A 147 -3.08 -14.58 5.40
N LEU A 148 -2.60 -15.82 5.36
CA LEU A 148 -1.50 -16.27 6.22
C LEU A 148 -0.17 -15.67 5.77
N GLU A 149 0.71 -15.46 6.75
CA GLU A 149 2.09 -15.08 6.51
C GLU A 149 2.87 -16.25 5.90
N ALA A 150 3.55 -16.00 4.78
CA ALA A 150 4.41 -16.97 4.12
C ALA A 150 5.81 -16.39 3.93
N PRO A 151 6.89 -17.18 4.09
CA PRO A 151 8.25 -16.67 4.00
C PRO A 151 8.56 -16.17 2.59
N VAL A 152 9.27 -15.05 2.52
CA VAL A 152 9.84 -14.55 1.26
C VAL A 152 11.18 -15.25 1.02
N TRP A 153 11.28 -15.93 -0.11
CA TRP A 153 12.53 -16.52 -0.59
C TRP A 153 13.28 -15.51 -1.45
N TRP A 154 14.27 -14.86 -0.85
CA TRP A 154 15.11 -13.88 -1.52
C TRP A 154 16.27 -14.57 -2.25
N ASP A 155 16.45 -14.24 -3.52
CA ASP A 155 17.62 -14.67 -4.28
C ASP A 155 18.83 -13.80 -3.89
N GLU A 156 19.92 -14.42 -3.45
CA GLU A 156 21.13 -13.71 -3.00
C GLU A 156 21.73 -12.81 -4.09
N ARG A 157 21.48 -13.11 -5.38
CA ARG A 157 21.96 -12.29 -6.51
C ARG A 157 21.33 -10.89 -6.54
N LEU A 158 20.23 -10.66 -5.82
CA LEU A 158 19.64 -9.33 -5.65
C LEU A 158 20.49 -8.41 -4.75
N PHE A 159 21.47 -8.97 -4.04
CA PHE A 159 22.26 -8.31 -3.00
C PHE A 159 23.77 -8.34 -3.25
N ALA A 160 24.21 -8.93 -4.37
CA ALA A 160 25.60 -9.16 -4.74
C ALA A 160 26.15 -8.07 -5.69
#